data_AF-A0A6J4VP79-F1
#
_entry.id   AF-A0A6J4VP79-F1
#
_cell.length_a   1.000
_cell.length_b   1.000
_cell.length_c   1.000
_cell.angle_alpha   90.00
_cell.angle_beta   90.00
_cell.angle_gamma   90.00
#
_symmetry.space_group_name_H-M   'P 1'
#
loop_
_entity.id
_entity.type
_entity.pdbx_description
1 polymer ?
#
loop_
_entity_poly.entity_id
_entity_poly.type
_entity_poly.pdbx_seq_one_letter_code
_entity_poly.pdbx_strand_id
1 'polypeptide(L)'
;ADLGFQLHEGNPSKDITVSAREWLMSASDFREDASSASWMRLVGNIKKLLILYPKVAPELELRLKDEGFRFPMPDYSQAVKERGSFEKIRRLGLWLWLLIRARRATVANIVADATALRERYEREVRDILSSLGREKLFQRKRKISKMRYRLGRLLYLSSPTALREFAGRTRSIPELRFHTAIMDALNTFDCSEVIALGTNVAQSAAQIFRATGETARFSAPVASDVEMQGLAVFLMNGVSIEATVRTEGHPVLRIGRGEVDADLMRQPRGFVQELACLHGLGPPRHAELMKTAFDLDQEISLDALEFEYGYYG
;
A
#
# COMPACT_ATOMS: atom_id res chain seq x y z
N ALA A 1 31.60 27.98 -13.92
CA ALA A 1 31.46 26.53 -14.05
C ALA A 1 30.02 26.27 -14.44
N ASP A 2 29.79 25.95 -15.71
CA ASP A 2 28.47 25.64 -16.23
C ASP A 2 28.13 24.22 -15.76
N LEU A 3 27.11 24.06 -14.93
CA LEU A 3 26.86 22.81 -14.19
C LEU A 3 26.31 21.67 -15.08
N GLY A 4 26.29 21.83 -16.41
CA GLY A 4 25.89 20.78 -17.34
C GLY A 4 24.43 20.31 -17.19
N PHE A 5 23.64 20.95 -16.32
CA PHE A 5 22.21 20.70 -16.20
C PHE A 5 21.50 21.39 -17.35
N GLN A 6 21.33 20.69 -18.47
CA GLN A 6 20.28 21.04 -19.41
C GLN A 6 18.94 20.75 -18.73
N LEU A 7 18.33 21.79 -18.15
CA LEU A 7 16.90 21.80 -17.92
C LEU A 7 16.23 21.40 -19.24
N HIS A 8 15.16 20.60 -19.18
CA HIS A 8 14.35 20.23 -20.35
C HIS A 8 13.57 21.45 -20.90
N GLU A 9 14.25 22.58 -21.10
CA GLU A 9 13.67 23.79 -21.67
C GLU A 9 13.20 23.48 -23.10
N GLY A 10 11.93 23.74 -23.37
CA GLY A 10 11.39 23.68 -24.72
C GLY A 10 10.66 22.40 -25.08
N ASN A 11 10.29 21.57 -24.09
CA ASN A 11 9.25 20.57 -24.32
C ASN A 11 7.88 21.13 -23.83
N PRO A 12 7.07 21.75 -24.70
CA PRO A 12 5.77 22.32 -24.32
C PRO A 12 4.76 21.28 -23.78
N SER A 13 5.05 19.98 -23.90
CA SER A 13 4.25 18.92 -23.25
C SER A 13 4.63 18.68 -21.77
N LYS A 14 5.83 19.09 -21.35
CA LYS A 14 6.34 18.97 -19.98
C LYS A 14 6.30 20.30 -19.22
N ASP A 15 6.47 21.42 -19.92
CA ASP A 15 6.45 22.76 -19.35
C ASP A 15 5.01 23.29 -19.22
N ILE A 16 4.57 23.55 -17.99
CA ILE A 16 3.24 24.13 -17.72
C ILE A 16 3.42 25.52 -17.14
N THR A 17 3.06 26.53 -17.94
CA THR A 17 3.00 27.92 -17.48
C THR A 17 1.61 28.22 -16.92
N VAL A 18 1.53 28.63 -15.65
CA VAL A 18 0.30 29.07 -14.99
C VAL A 18 0.50 30.39 -14.27
N SER A 19 -0.58 31.14 -14.09
CA SER A 19 -0.53 32.36 -13.26
C SER A 19 -0.26 32.02 -11.79
N ALA A 20 0.37 32.94 -11.05
CA ALA A 20 0.58 32.78 -9.61
C ALA A 20 -0.73 32.55 -8.84
N ARG A 21 -1.83 33.19 -9.27
CA ARG A 21 -3.16 32.98 -8.69
C ARG A 21 -3.64 31.54 -8.91
N GLU A 22 -3.50 31.02 -10.13
CA GLU A 22 -3.89 29.64 -10.45
C GLU A 22 -3.04 28.62 -9.70
N TRP A 23 -1.75 28.89 -9.54
CA TRP A 23 -0.85 28.09 -8.71
C TRP A 23 -1.29 28.08 -7.24
N LEU A 24 -1.58 29.24 -6.65
CA LEU A 24 -2.00 29.35 -5.24
C LEU A 24 -3.33 28.63 -4.93
N MET A 25 -4.18 28.39 -5.94
CA MET A 25 -5.39 27.60 -5.74
C MET A 25 -5.10 26.15 -5.31
N SER A 26 -3.90 25.62 -5.58
CA SER A 26 -3.52 24.26 -5.17
C SER A 26 -2.99 24.17 -3.73
N ALA A 27 -2.68 25.29 -3.07
CA ALA A 27 -2.03 25.31 -1.77
C ALA A 27 -2.85 24.62 -0.65
N SER A 28 -4.16 24.50 -0.83
CA SER A 28 -5.08 23.88 0.13
C SER A 28 -5.60 22.50 -0.33
N ASP A 29 -4.98 21.89 -1.33
CA ASP A 29 -5.50 20.68 -1.97
C ASP A 29 -5.63 19.45 -1.10
N PHE A 30 -4.78 19.39 -0.08
CA PHE A 30 -4.71 18.29 0.86
C PHE A 30 -4.92 18.77 2.30
N ARG A 31 -5.43 20.00 2.49
CA ARG A 31 -5.79 20.47 3.82
C ARG A 31 -7.00 19.66 4.30
N GLU A 32 -6.78 18.88 5.34
CA GLU A 32 -7.85 18.24 6.09
C GLU A 32 -8.28 19.18 7.21
N ASP A 33 -9.59 19.34 7.42
CA ASP A 33 -10.10 20.16 8.52
C ASP A 33 -9.66 19.55 9.87
N ALA A 34 -9.10 20.37 10.75
CA ALA A 34 -8.54 19.95 12.04
C ALA A 34 -9.56 19.24 12.95
N SER A 35 -10.86 19.49 12.75
CA SER A 35 -11.97 18.86 13.50
C SER A 35 -12.41 17.51 12.91
N SER A 36 -12.04 17.21 11.66
CA SER A 36 -12.50 16.01 10.93
C SER A 36 -11.60 14.79 11.19
N ALA A 37 -12.08 13.59 10.83
CA ALA A 37 -11.20 12.43 10.72
C ALA A 37 -10.12 12.69 9.68
N SER A 38 -8.86 12.44 10.04
CA SER A 38 -7.70 12.54 9.15
C SER A 38 -7.06 11.17 8.98
N TRP A 39 -6.49 10.92 7.80
CA TRP A 39 -5.80 9.66 7.53
C TRP A 39 -4.69 9.40 8.55
N MET A 40 -3.87 10.43 8.82
CA MET A 40 -2.79 10.36 9.80
C MET A 40 -3.30 10.05 11.22
N ARG A 41 -4.46 10.59 11.60
CA ARG A 41 -5.07 10.28 12.89
C ARG A 41 -5.53 8.83 12.96
N LEU A 42 -6.17 8.32 11.91
CA LEU A 42 -6.62 6.93 11.84
C LEU A 42 -5.43 5.96 11.99
N VAL A 43 -4.42 6.08 11.11
CA VAL A 43 -3.23 5.22 11.13
C VAL A 43 -2.47 5.37 12.46
N GLY A 44 -2.32 6.60 12.94
CA GLY A 44 -1.68 6.86 14.23
C GLY A 44 -2.45 6.26 15.42
N ASN A 45 -3.77 6.22 15.38
CA ASN A 45 -4.58 5.59 16.43
C ASN A 45 -4.51 4.06 16.37
N ILE A 46 -4.50 3.46 15.17
CA ILE A 46 -4.24 2.02 14.99
C ILE A 46 -2.89 1.67 15.62
N LYS A 47 -1.82 2.35 15.21
CA LYS A 47 -0.46 2.11 15.74
C LYS A 47 -0.40 2.24 17.27
N LYS A 48 -0.96 3.31 17.84
CA LYS A 48 -1.01 3.49 19.31
C LYS A 48 -1.71 2.33 20.00
N LEU A 49 -2.86 1.89 19.48
CA LEU A 49 -3.63 0.79 20.05
C LEU A 49 -2.81 -0.51 20.02
N LEU A 50 -2.18 -0.82 18.88
CA LEU A 50 -1.35 -2.02 18.71
C LEU A 50 -0.10 -2.02 19.61
N ILE A 51 0.52 -0.85 19.84
CA ILE A 51 1.69 -0.73 20.75
C ILE A 51 1.27 -0.86 22.21
N LEU A 52 0.17 -0.21 22.61
CA LEU A 52 -0.27 -0.19 24.01
C LEU A 52 -0.92 -1.52 24.42
N TYR A 53 -1.66 -2.13 23.50
CA TYR A 53 -2.45 -3.34 23.73
C TYR A 53 -2.32 -4.33 22.56
N PRO A 54 -1.13 -4.94 22.33
CA PRO A 54 -0.92 -5.85 21.19
C PRO A 54 -1.94 -7.00 21.11
N LYS A 55 -2.45 -7.46 22.25
CA LYS A 55 -3.47 -8.53 22.33
C LYS A 55 -4.83 -8.15 21.70
N VAL A 56 -5.09 -6.87 21.48
CA VAL A 56 -6.33 -6.37 20.85
C VAL A 56 -6.25 -6.43 19.32
N ALA A 57 -5.06 -6.68 18.75
CA ALA A 57 -4.88 -6.72 17.29
C ALA A 57 -5.89 -7.64 16.56
N PRO A 58 -6.14 -8.89 17.00
CA PRO A 58 -7.11 -9.76 16.32
C PRO A 58 -8.56 -9.24 16.38
N GLU A 59 -8.95 -8.61 17.50
CA GLU A 59 -10.28 -8.00 17.64
C GLU A 59 -10.42 -6.80 16.69
N LEU A 60 -9.40 -5.94 16.63
CA LEU A 60 -9.39 -4.79 15.72
C LEU A 60 -9.45 -5.22 14.26
N GLU A 61 -8.64 -6.22 13.89
CA GLU A 61 -8.59 -6.79 12.54
C GLU A 61 -9.96 -7.33 12.13
N LEU A 62 -10.59 -8.13 13.00
CA LEU A 62 -11.93 -8.66 12.75
C LEU A 62 -12.97 -7.55 12.57
N ARG A 63 -13.01 -6.56 13.47
CA ARG A 63 -13.97 -5.46 13.40
C ARG A 63 -13.80 -4.58 12.16
N LEU A 64 -12.56 -4.34 11.75
CA LEU A 64 -12.29 -3.62 10.51
C LEU A 64 -12.72 -4.46 9.29
N LYS A 65 -12.45 -5.76 9.30
CA LYS A 65 -12.84 -6.68 8.23
C LYS A 65 -14.36 -6.80 8.08
N ASP A 66 -15.10 -6.87 9.18
CA ASP A 66 -16.58 -6.91 9.20
C ASP A 66 -17.19 -5.68 8.50
N GLU A 67 -16.53 -4.54 8.61
CA GLU A 67 -16.91 -3.27 7.95
C GLU A 67 -16.38 -3.16 6.49
N GLY A 68 -15.69 -4.19 6.01
CA GLY A 68 -15.12 -4.27 4.67
C GLY A 68 -13.78 -3.55 4.48
N PHE A 69 -13.11 -3.16 5.58
CA PHE A 69 -11.79 -2.54 5.53
C PHE A 69 -10.67 -3.57 5.40
N ARG A 70 -9.55 -3.18 4.79
CA ARG A 70 -8.47 -4.10 4.36
C ARG A 70 -7.10 -3.69 4.91
N PHE A 71 -7.04 -3.19 6.14
CA PHE A 71 -5.80 -2.67 6.70
C PHE A 71 -4.83 -3.82 7.07
N PRO A 72 -3.55 -3.73 6.69
CA PRO A 72 -2.52 -4.58 7.27
C PRO A 72 -2.38 -4.27 8.76
N MET A 73 -2.22 -5.32 9.58
CA MET A 73 -2.06 -5.22 11.03
C MET A 73 -0.67 -5.75 11.44
N PRO A 74 0.35 -4.87 11.54
CA PRO A 74 1.66 -5.29 12.01
C PRO A 74 1.61 -5.80 13.46
N ASP A 75 2.36 -6.86 13.75
CA ASP A 75 2.52 -7.39 15.09
C ASP A 75 3.65 -6.66 15.84
N TYR A 76 3.26 -5.77 16.76
CA TYR A 76 4.19 -5.09 17.67
C TYR A 76 4.53 -5.92 18.91
N SER A 77 4.02 -7.15 19.05
CA SER A 77 4.21 -7.95 20.26
C SER A 77 5.68 -8.22 20.57
N GLN A 78 6.52 -8.43 19.56
CA GLN A 78 7.97 -8.65 19.73
C GLN A 78 8.70 -7.36 20.11
N ALA A 79 8.50 -6.27 19.37
CA ALA A 79 9.03 -4.94 19.71
C ALA A 79 8.63 -4.48 21.13
N VAL A 80 7.46 -4.89 21.61
CA VAL A 80 6.99 -4.65 22.97
C VAL A 80 7.64 -5.58 24.01
N LYS A 81 8.04 -6.81 23.66
CA LYS A 81 8.60 -7.82 24.58
C LYS A 81 10.12 -7.73 24.75
N GLU A 82 10.88 -7.46 23.69
CA GLU A 82 12.37 -7.51 23.66
C GLU A 82 13.06 -6.37 24.43
N ARG A 83 12.38 -5.80 25.43
CA ARG A 83 12.81 -4.62 26.17
C ARG A 83 13.98 -4.91 27.11
N GLY A 84 15.13 -4.31 26.82
CA GLY A 84 16.21 -4.13 27.80
C GLY A 84 15.78 -3.26 28.99
N SER A 85 16.35 -3.50 30.17
CA SER A 85 15.96 -2.81 31.42
C SER A 85 16.19 -1.29 31.39
N PHE A 86 17.16 -0.81 30.61
CA PHE A 86 17.50 0.62 30.50
C PHE A 86 16.54 1.42 29.58
N GLU A 87 16.05 0.82 28.50
CA GLU A 87 15.08 1.46 27.60
C GLU A 87 13.71 1.65 28.25
N LYS A 88 13.35 0.77 29.20
CA LYS A 88 12.11 0.86 29.97
C LYS A 88 12.01 2.17 30.76
N ILE A 89 13.13 2.71 31.25
CA ILE A 89 13.17 3.95 32.05
C ILE A 89 13.10 5.20 31.14
N ARG A 90 13.88 5.23 30.05
CA ARG A 90 13.89 6.38 29.11
C ARG A 90 12.54 6.60 28.42
N ARG A 91 11.79 5.52 28.17
CA ARG A 91 10.51 5.58 27.47
C ARG A 91 9.29 5.67 28.40
N LEU A 92 9.44 5.85 29.73
CA LEU A 92 8.32 6.15 30.64
C LEU A 92 7.55 7.41 30.24
N GLY A 93 8.28 8.48 29.87
CA GLY A 93 7.67 9.72 29.38
C GLY A 93 6.92 9.53 28.05
N LEU A 94 7.48 8.73 27.14
CA LEU A 94 6.82 8.35 25.88
C LEU A 94 5.57 7.51 26.13
N TRP A 95 5.61 6.58 27.09
CA TRP A 95 4.47 5.75 27.48
C TRP A 95 3.34 6.58 28.11
N LEU A 96 3.66 7.48 29.03
CA LEU A 96 2.68 8.42 29.61
C LEU A 96 2.07 9.30 28.53
N TRP A 97 2.90 9.83 27.61
CA TRP A 97 2.43 10.62 26.49
C TRP A 97 1.53 9.82 25.53
N LEU A 98 1.89 8.57 25.21
CA LEU A 98 1.09 7.66 24.40
C LEU A 98 -0.24 7.38 25.08
N LEU A 99 -0.26 7.05 26.38
CA LEU A 99 -1.48 6.81 27.16
C LEU A 99 -2.40 8.04 27.16
N ILE A 100 -1.85 9.25 27.33
CA ILE A 100 -2.63 10.50 27.25
C ILE A 100 -3.24 10.67 25.85
N ARG A 101 -2.44 10.44 24.79
CA ARG A 101 -2.88 10.60 23.39
C ARG A 101 -3.72 9.43 22.86
N ALA A 102 -3.75 8.30 23.54
CA ALA A 102 -4.46 7.10 23.13
C ALA A 102 -5.86 6.97 23.76
N ARG A 103 -6.32 7.94 24.56
CA ARG A 103 -7.69 7.96 25.10
C ARG A 103 -8.78 7.82 24.03
N ARG A 104 -8.49 8.23 22.79
CA ARG A 104 -9.39 8.07 21.63
C ARG A 104 -9.04 6.88 20.73
N ALA A 105 -7.92 6.19 20.95
CA ALA A 105 -7.48 5.05 20.15
C ALA A 105 -8.16 3.75 20.64
N THR A 106 -9.49 3.72 20.56
CA THR A 106 -10.30 2.52 20.83
C THR A 106 -10.71 1.87 19.51
N VAL A 107 -11.03 0.58 19.53
CA VAL A 107 -11.52 -0.15 18.33
C VAL A 107 -12.73 0.57 17.72
N ALA A 108 -13.72 0.95 18.55
CA ALA A 108 -14.91 1.66 18.10
C ALA A 108 -14.60 3.00 17.42
N ASN A 109 -13.70 3.80 17.99
CA ASN A 109 -13.32 5.10 17.41
C ASN A 109 -12.52 4.93 16.12
N ILE A 110 -11.66 3.90 16.02
CA ILE A 110 -10.90 3.59 14.80
C ILE A 110 -11.86 3.22 13.67
N VAL A 111 -12.84 2.36 13.95
CA VAL A 111 -13.88 1.96 12.98
C VAL A 111 -14.72 3.17 12.56
N ALA A 112 -15.11 4.04 13.49
CA ALA A 112 -15.84 5.26 13.21
C ALA A 112 -15.03 6.25 12.35
N ASP A 113 -13.75 6.46 12.67
CA ASP A 113 -12.84 7.31 11.90
C ASP A 113 -12.65 6.73 10.47
N ALA A 114 -12.47 5.41 10.33
CA ALA A 114 -12.35 4.75 9.02
C ALA A 114 -13.63 4.91 8.18
N THR A 115 -14.80 4.77 8.78
CA THR A 115 -16.09 4.96 8.11
C THR A 115 -16.28 6.40 7.63
N ALA A 116 -16.00 7.38 8.49
CA ALA A 116 -16.08 8.79 8.12
C ALA A 116 -15.10 9.14 6.98
N LEU A 117 -13.89 8.58 7.01
CA LEU A 117 -12.91 8.77 5.93
C LEU A 117 -13.36 8.12 4.62
N ARG A 118 -13.90 6.90 4.66
CA ARG A 118 -14.49 6.21 3.50
C ARG A 118 -15.53 7.12 2.82
N GLU A 119 -16.55 7.56 3.57
CA GLU A 119 -17.63 8.39 3.02
C GLU A 119 -17.10 9.68 2.39
N ARG A 120 -16.18 10.37 3.09
CA ARG A 120 -15.59 11.61 2.59
C ARG A 120 -14.82 11.38 1.30
N TYR A 121 -13.87 10.44 1.31
CA TYR A 121 -13.01 10.20 0.16
C TYR A 121 -13.78 9.67 -1.04
N GLU A 122 -14.80 8.84 -0.83
CA GLU A 122 -15.69 8.40 -1.91
C GLU A 122 -16.45 9.58 -2.53
N ARG A 123 -17.03 10.49 -1.73
CA ARG A 123 -17.67 11.70 -2.24
C ARG A 123 -16.70 12.55 -3.07
N GLU A 124 -15.52 12.84 -2.51
CA GLU A 124 -14.52 13.65 -3.19
C GLU A 124 -14.06 13.02 -4.52
N VAL A 125 -13.89 11.69 -4.59
CA VAL A 125 -13.55 11.00 -5.85
C VAL A 125 -14.69 11.12 -6.87
N ARG A 126 -15.96 10.94 -6.46
CA ARG A 126 -17.11 11.11 -7.36
C ARG A 126 -17.20 12.54 -7.91
N ASP A 127 -16.93 13.56 -7.09
CA ASP A 127 -16.93 14.97 -7.47
C ASP A 127 -15.79 15.32 -8.44
N ILE A 128 -14.59 14.75 -8.22
CA ILE A 128 -13.47 14.93 -9.16
C ILE A 128 -13.82 14.25 -10.49
N LEU A 129 -14.33 13.02 -10.47
CA LEU A 129 -14.67 12.27 -11.69
C LEU A 129 -15.82 12.92 -12.49
N SER A 130 -16.76 13.61 -11.85
CA SER A 130 -17.85 14.30 -12.57
C SER A 130 -17.39 15.57 -13.29
N SER A 131 -16.26 16.14 -12.88
CA SER A 131 -15.71 17.37 -13.44
C SER A 131 -14.52 17.14 -14.39
N LEU A 132 -13.95 15.93 -14.39
CA LEU A 132 -12.79 15.57 -15.20
C LEU A 132 -13.13 15.59 -16.71
N GLY A 133 -12.30 16.27 -17.51
CA GLY A 133 -12.40 16.28 -18.99
C GLY A 133 -12.69 17.64 -19.61
N ARG A 134 -13.10 18.64 -18.81
CA ARG A 134 -13.32 20.03 -19.27
C ARG A 134 -12.21 21.00 -18.87
N GLU A 135 -11.09 20.47 -18.40
CA GLU A 135 -10.09 21.22 -17.65
C GLU A 135 -8.81 21.48 -18.44
N LYS A 136 -8.18 22.62 -18.15
CA LYS A 136 -6.81 22.90 -18.58
C LYS A 136 -5.84 21.88 -17.98
N LEU A 137 -4.72 21.67 -18.66
CA LEU A 137 -3.70 20.67 -18.31
C LEU A 137 -3.26 20.72 -16.83
N PHE A 138 -3.04 21.92 -16.28
CA PHE A 138 -2.67 22.10 -14.87
C PHE A 138 -3.74 21.59 -13.90
N GLN A 139 -5.00 21.99 -14.10
CA GLN A 139 -6.11 21.56 -13.26
C GLN A 139 -6.33 20.04 -13.36
N ARG A 140 -6.21 19.50 -14.58
CA ARG A 140 -6.28 18.05 -14.80
C ARG A 140 -5.20 17.31 -14.01
N LYS A 141 -3.92 17.74 -14.09
CA LYS A 141 -2.82 17.13 -13.32
C LYS A 141 -3.06 17.22 -11.81
N ARG A 142 -3.49 18.39 -11.32
CA ARG A 142 -3.83 18.63 -9.91
C ARG A 142 -4.93 17.68 -9.43
N LYS A 143 -6.03 17.56 -10.17
CA LYS A 143 -7.14 16.66 -9.84
C LYS A 143 -6.75 15.19 -9.90
N ILE A 144 -5.92 14.78 -10.85
CA ILE A 144 -5.38 13.42 -10.90
C ILE A 144 -4.52 13.12 -9.68
N SER A 145 -3.67 14.05 -9.25
CA SER A 145 -2.87 13.89 -8.03
C SER A 145 -3.75 13.71 -6.79
N LYS A 146 -4.80 14.53 -6.64
CA LYS A 146 -5.81 14.32 -5.59
C LYS A 146 -6.48 12.97 -5.69
N MET A 147 -6.88 12.57 -6.90
CA MET A 147 -7.57 11.30 -7.10
C MET A 147 -6.68 10.11 -6.74
N ARG A 148 -5.40 10.12 -7.12
CA ARG A 148 -4.42 9.10 -6.69
C ARG A 148 -4.32 9.03 -5.17
N TYR A 149 -4.15 10.18 -4.52
CA TYR A 149 -4.10 10.24 -3.06
C TYR A 149 -5.36 9.59 -2.43
N ARG A 150 -6.55 9.88 -2.96
CA ARG A 150 -7.81 9.36 -2.42
C ARG A 150 -8.03 7.89 -2.76
N LEU A 151 -7.84 7.49 -4.01
CA LEU A 151 -8.01 6.12 -4.47
C LEU A 151 -7.07 5.16 -3.74
N GLY A 152 -5.80 5.51 -3.54
CA GLY A 152 -4.87 4.68 -2.78
C GLY A 152 -5.38 4.38 -1.36
N ARG A 153 -6.04 5.35 -0.71
CA ARG A 153 -6.67 5.16 0.61
C ARG A 153 -7.98 4.37 0.53
N LEU A 154 -8.77 4.61 -0.51
CA LEU A 154 -10.02 3.88 -0.75
C LEU A 154 -9.78 2.39 -1.05
N LEU A 155 -8.61 2.00 -1.57
CA LEU A 155 -8.25 0.57 -1.69
C LEU A 155 -8.31 -0.15 -0.32
N TYR A 156 -7.96 0.54 0.77
CA TYR A 156 -8.09 0.02 2.14
C TYR A 156 -9.47 0.26 2.77
N LEU A 157 -10.16 1.32 2.35
CA LEU A 157 -11.36 1.82 3.02
C LEU A 157 -12.70 1.45 2.35
N SER A 158 -12.77 1.42 1.03
CA SER A 158 -14.04 1.33 0.30
C SER A 158 -14.61 -0.08 0.23
N SER A 159 -15.93 -0.16 0.09
CA SER A 159 -16.63 -1.41 -0.22
C SER A 159 -16.27 -1.94 -1.63
N PRO A 160 -16.38 -3.26 -1.89
CA PRO A 160 -16.18 -3.81 -3.22
C PRO A 160 -17.08 -3.15 -4.28
N THR A 161 -18.33 -2.83 -3.93
CA THR A 161 -19.28 -2.15 -4.81
C THR A 161 -18.80 -0.76 -5.23
N ALA A 162 -18.26 0.04 -4.30
CA ALA A 162 -17.72 1.35 -4.63
C ALA A 162 -16.43 1.25 -5.46
N LEU A 163 -15.54 0.31 -5.13
CA LEU A 163 -14.33 0.06 -5.91
C LEU A 163 -14.65 -0.34 -7.36
N ARG A 164 -15.71 -1.12 -7.57
CA ARG A 164 -16.19 -1.49 -8.91
C ARG A 164 -16.66 -0.27 -9.70
N GLU A 165 -17.45 0.60 -9.05
CA GLU A 165 -17.88 1.87 -9.64
C GLU A 165 -16.67 2.71 -10.08
N PHE A 166 -15.68 2.87 -9.19
CA PHE A 166 -14.50 3.66 -9.47
C PHE A 166 -13.64 3.06 -10.58
N ALA A 167 -13.39 1.75 -10.56
CA ALA A 167 -12.63 1.08 -11.62
C ALA A 167 -13.24 1.31 -13.01
N GLY A 168 -14.57 1.21 -13.14
CA GLY A 168 -15.26 1.48 -14.39
C GLY A 168 -15.05 2.92 -14.88
N ARG A 169 -15.03 3.90 -13.97
CA ARG A 169 -14.88 5.32 -14.29
C ARG A 169 -13.42 5.77 -14.48
N THR A 170 -12.46 5.07 -13.88
CA THR A 170 -11.02 5.42 -13.97
C THR A 170 -10.29 4.70 -15.09
N ARG A 171 -10.92 3.70 -15.73
CA ARG A 171 -10.31 2.89 -16.79
C ARG A 171 -9.78 3.69 -17.98
N SER A 172 -10.44 4.78 -18.35
CA SER A 172 -10.02 5.65 -19.45
C SER A 172 -8.97 6.70 -19.06
N ILE A 173 -8.45 6.66 -17.82
CA ILE A 173 -7.46 7.62 -17.29
C ILE A 173 -6.13 6.87 -17.12
N PRO A 174 -5.18 6.98 -18.07
CA PRO A 174 -3.93 6.22 -18.04
C PRO A 174 -3.14 6.43 -16.75
N GLU A 175 -3.18 7.64 -16.20
CA GLU A 175 -2.51 8.01 -14.95
C GLU A 175 -3.02 7.25 -13.72
N LEU A 176 -4.13 6.54 -13.83
CA LEU A 176 -4.74 5.77 -12.74
C LEU A 176 -4.67 4.26 -12.99
N ARG A 177 -3.95 3.80 -14.01
CA ARG A 177 -3.88 2.39 -14.40
C ARG A 177 -3.62 1.44 -13.23
N PHE A 178 -2.62 1.74 -12.39
CA PHE A 178 -2.29 0.90 -11.22
C PHE A 178 -3.45 0.78 -10.23
N HIS A 179 -4.12 1.89 -9.92
CA HIS A 179 -5.29 1.88 -9.04
C HIS A 179 -6.43 1.09 -9.68
N THR A 180 -6.72 1.32 -10.97
CA THR A 180 -7.77 0.60 -11.70
C THR A 180 -7.51 -0.91 -11.69
N ALA A 181 -6.29 -1.35 -12.00
CA ALA A 181 -5.94 -2.77 -12.02
C ALA A 181 -6.13 -3.43 -10.64
N ILE A 182 -5.73 -2.76 -9.56
CA ILE A 182 -5.96 -3.29 -8.20
C ILE A 182 -7.45 -3.31 -7.86
N MET A 183 -8.21 -2.26 -8.20
CA MET A 183 -9.67 -2.24 -7.97
C MET A 183 -10.39 -3.36 -8.74
N ASP A 184 -10.00 -3.62 -9.99
CA ASP A 184 -10.53 -4.72 -10.79
C ASP A 184 -10.15 -6.07 -10.20
N ALA A 185 -8.90 -6.24 -9.75
CA ALA A 185 -8.44 -7.45 -9.08
C ALA A 185 -9.21 -7.72 -7.78
N LEU A 186 -9.46 -6.70 -6.95
CA LEU A 186 -10.26 -6.86 -5.73
C LEU A 186 -11.73 -7.22 -5.99
N ASN A 187 -12.23 -6.96 -7.20
CA ASN A 187 -13.61 -7.28 -7.58
C ASN A 187 -13.77 -8.65 -8.24
N THR A 188 -12.74 -9.08 -8.96
CA THR A 188 -12.75 -10.31 -9.79
C THR A 188 -11.93 -11.44 -9.18
N PHE A 189 -11.10 -11.11 -8.19
CA PHE A 189 -10.00 -11.92 -7.65
C PHE A 189 -8.90 -12.24 -8.66
N ASP A 190 -8.94 -11.69 -9.87
CA ASP A 190 -7.93 -11.92 -10.90
C ASP A 190 -6.83 -10.86 -10.84
N CYS A 191 -5.62 -11.30 -10.52
CA CYS A 191 -4.43 -10.48 -10.36
C CYS A 191 -3.50 -10.54 -11.59
N SER A 192 -3.92 -11.13 -12.73
CA SER A 192 -3.09 -11.22 -13.94
C SER A 192 -2.60 -9.85 -14.43
N GLU A 193 -3.44 -8.82 -14.49
CA GLU A 193 -2.98 -7.48 -14.89
C GLU A 193 -2.05 -6.85 -13.82
N VAL A 194 -2.32 -7.09 -12.54
CA VAL A 194 -1.54 -6.54 -11.42
C VAL A 194 -0.08 -6.95 -11.50
N ILE A 195 0.20 -8.24 -11.73
CA ILE A 195 1.59 -8.74 -11.80
C ILE A 195 2.32 -8.30 -13.07
N ALA A 196 1.59 -8.05 -14.16
CA ALA A 196 2.16 -7.50 -15.39
C ALA A 196 2.59 -6.03 -15.24
N LEU A 197 2.09 -5.33 -14.23
CA LEU A 197 2.44 -3.93 -13.93
C LEU A 197 3.68 -3.79 -13.01
N GLY A 198 4.27 -4.91 -12.59
CA GLY A 198 5.50 -4.94 -11.81
C GLY A 198 5.30 -5.11 -10.30
N THR A 199 6.43 -5.24 -9.60
CA THR A 199 6.48 -5.66 -8.19
C THR A 199 5.83 -4.67 -7.23
N ASN A 200 5.89 -3.36 -7.48
CA ASN A 200 5.26 -2.35 -6.61
C ASN A 200 3.73 -2.47 -6.59
N VAL A 201 3.14 -2.70 -7.77
CA VAL A 201 1.68 -2.91 -7.89
C VAL A 201 1.29 -4.26 -7.31
N ALA A 202 2.10 -5.29 -7.55
CA ALA A 202 1.91 -6.60 -6.94
C ALA A 202 1.98 -6.56 -5.40
N GLN A 203 2.93 -5.83 -4.82
CA GLN A 203 3.08 -5.66 -3.37
C GLN A 203 1.87 -4.98 -2.77
N SER A 204 1.41 -3.89 -3.39
CA SER A 204 0.22 -3.16 -2.97
C SER A 204 -1.02 -4.05 -2.96
N ALA A 205 -1.24 -4.83 -4.02
CA ALA A 205 -2.35 -5.76 -4.09
C ALA A 205 -2.20 -6.92 -3.09
N ALA A 206 -1.02 -7.52 -2.99
CA ALA A 206 -0.75 -8.65 -2.11
C ALA A 206 -1.02 -8.30 -0.64
N GLN A 207 -0.63 -7.10 -0.20
CA GLN A 207 -0.93 -6.61 1.15
C GLN A 207 -2.45 -6.57 1.41
N ILE A 208 -3.23 -6.10 0.43
CA ILE A 208 -4.69 -6.00 0.54
C ILE A 208 -5.34 -7.38 0.53
N PHE A 209 -4.94 -8.27 -0.38
CA PHE A 209 -5.44 -9.65 -0.44
C PHE A 209 -5.10 -10.44 0.83
N ARG A 210 -3.92 -10.20 1.41
CA ARG A 210 -3.54 -10.78 2.69
C ARG A 210 -4.46 -10.31 3.81
N ALA A 211 -4.78 -9.02 3.86
CA ALA A 211 -5.67 -8.45 4.87
C ALA A 211 -7.12 -8.95 4.75
N THR A 212 -7.59 -9.24 3.53
CA THR A 212 -8.93 -9.83 3.34
C THR A 212 -8.95 -11.34 3.56
N GLY A 213 -7.80 -12.02 3.43
CA GLY A 213 -7.70 -13.47 3.46
C GLY A 213 -8.28 -14.13 2.21
N GLU A 214 -8.37 -13.38 1.10
CA GLU A 214 -8.90 -13.86 -0.16
C GLU A 214 -7.82 -14.54 -0.99
N THR A 215 -8.24 -15.46 -1.86
CA THR A 215 -7.33 -16.15 -2.79
C THR A 215 -7.15 -15.31 -4.06
N ALA A 216 -5.89 -15.05 -4.43
CA ALA A 216 -5.55 -14.36 -5.68
C ALA A 216 -5.49 -15.36 -6.83
N ARG A 217 -6.29 -15.12 -7.87
CA ARG A 217 -6.33 -15.93 -9.09
C ARG A 217 -5.50 -15.28 -10.19
N PHE A 218 -4.95 -16.11 -11.06
CA PHE A 218 -4.17 -15.67 -12.22
C PHE A 218 -4.68 -16.45 -13.44
N SER A 219 -5.64 -15.86 -14.15
CA SER A 219 -6.34 -16.54 -15.24
C SER A 219 -5.44 -16.82 -16.45
N ALA A 220 -4.48 -15.93 -16.70
CA ALA A 220 -3.47 -16.11 -17.73
C ALA A 220 -2.26 -16.88 -17.18
N PRO A 221 -1.64 -17.80 -17.96
CA PRO A 221 -0.40 -18.44 -17.57
C PRO A 221 0.71 -17.41 -17.33
N VAL A 222 1.33 -17.47 -16.15
CA VAL A 222 2.47 -16.62 -15.77
C VAL A 222 3.68 -17.04 -16.59
N ALA A 223 4.22 -16.11 -17.40
CA ALA A 223 5.19 -16.45 -18.44
C ALA A 223 6.43 -15.56 -18.46
N SER A 224 6.31 -14.28 -18.12
CA SER A 224 7.44 -13.34 -18.12
C SER A 224 8.12 -13.23 -16.75
N ASP A 225 9.38 -12.80 -16.74
CA ASP A 225 10.14 -12.58 -15.50
C ASP A 225 9.45 -11.58 -14.57
N VAL A 226 8.84 -10.52 -15.13
CA VAL A 226 8.10 -9.50 -14.38
C VAL A 226 6.90 -10.12 -13.68
N GLU A 227 6.11 -10.92 -14.40
CA GLU A 227 4.95 -11.62 -13.83
C GLU A 227 5.37 -12.65 -12.78
N MET A 228 6.49 -13.36 -12.99
CA MET A 228 7.03 -14.31 -12.01
C MET A 228 7.50 -13.62 -10.73
N GLN A 229 8.15 -12.47 -10.84
CA GLN A 229 8.51 -11.64 -9.69
C GLN A 229 7.26 -11.13 -8.96
N GLY A 230 6.25 -10.65 -9.70
CA GLY A 230 4.97 -10.23 -9.14
C GLY A 230 4.26 -11.37 -8.40
N LEU A 231 4.23 -12.58 -8.98
CA LEU A 231 3.66 -13.76 -8.34
C LEU A 231 4.42 -14.14 -7.05
N ALA A 232 5.76 -14.05 -7.09
CA ALA A 232 6.58 -14.29 -5.90
C ALA A 232 6.26 -13.31 -4.77
N VAL A 233 5.94 -12.05 -5.09
CA VAL A 233 5.51 -11.06 -4.09
C VAL A 233 4.22 -11.50 -3.38
N PHE A 234 3.21 -12.01 -4.10
CA PHE A 234 2.00 -12.56 -3.48
C PHE A 234 2.32 -13.72 -2.52
N LEU A 235 3.18 -14.64 -2.93
CA LEU A 235 3.64 -15.76 -2.11
C LEU A 235 4.39 -15.30 -0.85
N MET A 236 5.31 -14.34 -0.99
CA MET A 236 6.08 -13.78 0.12
C MET A 236 5.19 -13.05 1.14
N ASN A 237 4.09 -12.43 0.69
CA ASN A 237 3.07 -11.86 1.58
C ASN A 237 2.16 -12.91 2.23
N GLY A 238 2.31 -14.19 1.87
CA GLY A 238 1.48 -15.28 2.39
C GLY A 238 0.04 -15.24 1.88
N VAL A 239 -0.17 -14.76 0.65
CA VAL A 239 -1.47 -14.80 -0.03
C VAL A 239 -1.66 -16.18 -0.66
N SER A 240 -2.85 -16.77 -0.48
CA SER A 240 -3.24 -17.97 -1.20
C SER A 240 -3.39 -17.67 -2.69
N ILE A 241 -2.81 -18.50 -3.55
CA ILE A 241 -2.82 -18.26 -5.00
C ILE A 241 -3.40 -19.44 -5.80
N GLU A 242 -4.08 -19.13 -6.90
CA GLU A 242 -4.49 -20.06 -7.95
C GLU A 242 -3.85 -19.61 -9.27
N ALA A 243 -2.76 -20.27 -9.68
CA ALA A 243 -1.99 -19.86 -10.86
C ALA A 243 -1.49 -21.06 -11.66
N THR A 244 -1.39 -20.90 -12.98
CA THR A 244 -0.61 -21.79 -13.84
C THR A 244 0.70 -21.08 -14.22
N VAL A 245 1.84 -21.68 -13.92
CA VAL A 245 3.17 -21.11 -14.20
C VAL A 245 3.84 -21.89 -15.32
N ARG A 246 4.35 -21.22 -16.36
CA ARG A 246 5.02 -21.89 -17.48
C ARG A 246 6.42 -22.40 -17.14
N THR A 247 7.13 -21.70 -16.27
CA THR A 247 8.50 -22.02 -15.87
C THR A 247 8.61 -21.97 -14.35
N GLU A 248 8.72 -23.12 -13.71
CA GLU A 248 8.80 -23.20 -12.24
C GLU A 248 10.19 -22.89 -11.68
N GLY A 249 11.23 -22.97 -12.52
CA GLY A 249 12.63 -22.81 -12.10
C GLY A 249 13.09 -21.37 -11.85
N HIS A 250 12.21 -20.35 -11.96
CA HIS A 250 12.63 -18.96 -11.80
C HIS A 250 13.09 -18.69 -10.35
N PRO A 251 14.32 -18.17 -10.12
CA PRO A 251 14.93 -18.12 -8.78
C PRO A 251 14.10 -17.37 -7.73
N VAL A 252 13.53 -16.22 -8.09
CA VAL A 252 12.71 -15.42 -7.15
C VAL A 252 11.39 -16.13 -6.81
N LEU A 253 10.82 -16.88 -7.76
CA LEU A 253 9.59 -17.63 -7.53
C LEU A 253 9.84 -18.79 -6.55
N ARG A 254 10.97 -19.49 -6.73
CA ARG A 254 11.43 -20.52 -5.80
C ARG A 254 11.60 -19.98 -4.38
N ILE A 255 12.20 -18.79 -4.22
CA ILE A 255 12.32 -18.12 -2.92
C ILE A 255 10.94 -17.81 -2.32
N GLY A 256 10.00 -17.30 -3.12
CA GLY A 256 8.63 -17.02 -2.67
C GLY A 256 7.89 -18.28 -2.20
N ARG A 257 8.12 -19.42 -2.85
CA ARG A 257 7.60 -20.74 -2.45
C ARG A 257 8.33 -21.35 -1.23
N GLY A 258 9.48 -20.80 -0.85
CA GLY A 258 10.35 -21.36 0.19
C GLY A 258 11.26 -22.50 -0.29
N GLU A 259 11.37 -22.71 -1.60
CA GLU A 259 12.20 -23.74 -2.23
C GLU A 259 13.68 -23.30 -2.36
N VAL A 260 14.23 -22.78 -1.27
CA VAL A 260 15.61 -22.27 -1.21
C VAL A 260 16.60 -23.41 -0.95
N ASP A 261 17.63 -23.49 -1.78
CA ASP A 261 18.71 -24.49 -1.69
C ASP A 261 20.10 -23.84 -1.73
N ALA A 262 21.13 -24.69 -1.60
CA ALA A 262 22.52 -24.26 -1.65
C ALA A 262 22.91 -23.66 -3.00
N ASP A 263 22.24 -24.03 -4.09
CA ASP A 263 22.52 -23.52 -5.43
C ASP A 263 22.06 -22.06 -5.57
N LEU A 264 20.87 -21.73 -5.06
CA LEU A 264 20.39 -20.35 -4.97
C LEU A 264 21.31 -19.47 -4.12
N MET A 265 21.81 -20.00 -2.99
CA MET A 265 22.75 -19.30 -2.11
C MET A 265 24.16 -19.13 -2.69
N ARG A 266 24.51 -19.89 -3.73
CA ARG A 266 25.82 -19.84 -4.42
C ARG A 266 25.78 -19.08 -5.75
N GLN A 267 24.61 -18.58 -6.16
CA GLN A 267 24.53 -17.75 -7.36
C GLN A 267 25.49 -16.55 -7.25
N PRO A 268 26.15 -16.17 -8.35
CA PRO A 268 27.16 -15.11 -8.30
C PRO A 268 26.54 -13.76 -7.90
N ARG A 269 26.99 -13.23 -6.74
CA ARG A 269 26.79 -11.88 -6.17
C ARG A 269 25.68 -11.06 -6.84
N GLY A 270 24.44 -11.35 -6.44
CA GLY A 270 23.26 -10.61 -6.89
C GLY A 270 22.12 -10.71 -5.89
N PHE A 271 21.08 -9.92 -6.13
CA PHE A 271 19.88 -9.82 -5.28
C PHE A 271 19.28 -11.18 -4.89
N VAL A 272 19.24 -12.14 -5.82
CA VAL A 272 18.73 -13.51 -5.56
C VAL A 272 19.56 -14.24 -4.51
N GLN A 273 20.89 -14.11 -4.57
CA GLN A 273 21.79 -14.73 -3.60
C GLN A 273 21.56 -14.16 -2.21
N GLU A 274 21.52 -12.84 -2.09
CA GLU A 274 21.29 -12.15 -0.82
C GLU A 274 19.95 -12.56 -0.20
N LEU A 275 18.89 -12.55 -1.02
CA LEU A 275 17.56 -12.93 -0.56
C LEU A 275 17.48 -14.42 -0.16
N ALA A 276 18.12 -15.32 -0.91
CA ALA A 276 18.22 -16.73 -0.56
C ALA A 276 18.99 -16.95 0.76
N CYS A 277 20.11 -16.25 0.96
CA CYS A 277 20.89 -16.30 2.20
C CYS A 277 20.10 -15.75 3.41
N LEU A 278 19.37 -14.64 3.22
CA LEU A 278 18.50 -14.06 4.26
C LEU A 278 17.33 -14.96 4.62
N HIS A 279 16.72 -15.62 3.63
CA HIS A 279 15.67 -16.61 3.86
C HIS A 279 16.21 -17.82 4.66
N GLY A 280 17.41 -18.29 4.30
CA GLY A 280 18.00 -19.49 4.87
C GLY A 280 17.39 -20.78 4.31
N LEU A 281 17.84 -21.93 4.82
CA LEU A 281 17.25 -23.23 4.49
C LEU A 281 16.05 -23.50 5.43
N GLY A 282 14.94 -23.98 4.89
CA GLY A 282 13.76 -24.39 5.66
C GLY A 282 12.45 -23.81 5.13
N PRO A 283 11.37 -23.87 5.92
CA PRO A 283 10.04 -23.41 5.49
C PRO A 283 10.00 -21.88 5.29
N PRO A 284 9.08 -21.38 4.44
CA PRO A 284 8.94 -19.95 4.17
C PRO A 284 8.54 -19.16 5.42
N ARG A 285 9.25 -18.05 5.68
CA ARG A 285 9.03 -17.16 6.84
C ARG A 285 8.65 -15.74 6.46
N HIS A 286 8.61 -15.45 5.15
CA HIS A 286 8.41 -14.10 4.61
C HIS A 286 7.16 -13.42 5.14
N ALA A 287 6.02 -14.13 5.14
CA ALA A 287 4.74 -13.56 5.56
C ALA A 287 4.74 -13.13 7.04
N GLU A 288 5.38 -13.92 7.90
CA GLU A 288 5.51 -13.60 9.33
C GLU A 288 6.48 -12.43 9.52
N LEU A 289 7.60 -12.42 8.78
CA LEU A 289 8.58 -11.34 8.81
C LEU A 289 7.93 -10.00 8.39
N MET A 290 7.15 -10.00 7.30
CA MET A 290 6.46 -8.82 6.79
C MET A 290 5.35 -8.33 7.73
N LYS A 291 4.76 -9.22 8.52
CA LYS A 291 3.79 -8.85 9.57
C LYS A 291 4.47 -8.30 10.82
N THR A 292 5.71 -8.69 11.10
CA THR A 292 6.39 -8.33 12.36
C THR A 292 6.86 -6.88 12.33
N ALA A 293 6.54 -6.13 13.39
CA ALA A 293 7.18 -4.85 13.65
C ALA A 293 8.44 -5.07 14.50
N PHE A 294 9.59 -4.68 13.97
CA PHE A 294 10.91 -4.82 14.62
C PHE A 294 11.21 -3.67 15.60
N ASP A 295 10.57 -2.51 15.42
CA ASP A 295 10.67 -1.36 16.32
C ASP A 295 9.28 -0.73 16.56
N LEU A 296 9.09 -0.12 17.74
CA LEU A 296 7.94 0.73 18.04
C LEU A 296 7.84 1.93 17.11
N ASP A 297 8.99 2.42 16.63
CA ASP A 297 9.07 3.57 15.75
C ASP A 297 8.73 3.19 14.29
N GLN A 298 8.74 1.90 13.93
CA GLN A 298 8.30 1.40 12.61
C GLN A 298 6.87 1.84 12.30
N GLU A 299 6.67 2.44 11.11
CA GLU A 299 5.36 2.89 10.64
C GLU A 299 4.55 1.73 10.06
N ILE A 300 3.22 1.91 10.00
CA ILE A 300 2.35 0.98 9.29
C ILE A 300 2.51 1.26 7.80
N SER A 301 3.19 0.36 7.08
CA SER A 301 3.35 0.48 5.61
C SER A 301 2.03 0.24 4.91
N LEU A 302 1.67 1.13 3.99
CA LEU A 302 0.44 1.06 3.19
C LEU A 302 0.83 1.31 1.72
N ASP A 303 1.29 0.24 1.07
CA ASP A 303 2.05 0.34 -0.18
C ASP A 303 1.21 0.91 -1.35
N ALA A 304 -0.12 0.76 -1.31
CA ALA A 304 -1.01 1.37 -2.29
C ALA A 304 -1.07 2.92 -2.23
N LEU A 305 -0.40 3.55 -1.27
CA LEU A 305 -0.25 5.01 -1.21
C LEU A 305 0.95 5.53 -2.02
N GLU A 306 1.91 4.66 -2.33
CA GLU A 306 3.26 5.04 -2.76
C GLU A 306 3.52 4.73 -4.24
N PHE A 307 2.48 4.77 -5.08
CA PHE A 307 2.66 4.59 -6.52
C PHE A 307 3.47 5.74 -7.13
N GLU A 308 4.78 5.52 -7.29
CA GLU A 308 5.61 6.30 -8.18
C GLU A 308 5.30 5.90 -9.63
N TYR A 309 4.68 6.82 -10.36
CA TYR A 309 4.48 6.65 -11.79
C TYR A 309 5.76 7.05 -12.51
N GLY A 310 6.59 6.07 -12.84
CA GLY A 310 7.58 6.25 -13.90
C GLY A 310 6.84 6.54 -15.20
N TYR A 311 6.93 7.76 -15.71
CA TYR A 311 6.52 8.06 -17.07
C TYR A 311 7.55 7.40 -18.00
N TYR A 312 7.44 6.08 -18.19
CA TYR A 312 8.11 5.40 -19.29
C TYR A 312 7.32 5.75 -20.56
N GLY A 313 7.74 6.84 -21.20
CA GLY A 313 7.41 7.14 -22.60
C GLY A 313 8.53 6.64 -23.50
#